data_AF-A0A2K0XVA0-F1
#
_entry.id   AF-A0A2K0XVA0-F1
#
_cell.length_a   1.000
_cell.length_b   1.000
_cell.length_c   1.000
_cell.angle_alpha   90.00
_cell.angle_beta   90.00
_cell.angle_gamma   90.00
#
_symmetry.space_group_name_H-M   'P 1'
#
loop_
_entity.id
_entity.type
_entity.pdbx_description
1 polymer ?
#
loop_
_entity_poly.entity_id
_entity_poly.type
_entity_poly.pdbx_seq_one_letter_code
_entity_poly.pdbx_strand_id
1 'polypeptide(L)'
;MAIDAAVNDLPALMGEIFLLCRDDDLSFAEIAGRLSIDALAVQACLAEALAMVATVMDGEKPSRSQNANIEPAERALRQRHRAYCEQALRIRGRREIIAWGDAEDDDLLVRQAVLATMPVQVREAFLLNRLEGLSYADIARRQRTFKWIVRRRMLRAIRAIAQSPLSYADWLKEQGRRLTTPSAIQHDHPATVPSKP
;
A
#
# COMPACT_ATOMS: atom_id res chain seq x y z
N MET A 1 6.49 17.33 -15.97
CA MET A 1 5.17 17.92 -15.66
C MET A 1 4.01 17.12 -16.27
N ALA A 2 3.94 16.87 -17.60
CA ALA A 2 2.86 16.05 -18.18
C ALA A 2 2.98 14.54 -17.84
N ILE A 3 4.20 13.99 -17.89
CA ILE A 3 4.45 12.57 -17.58
C ILE A 3 4.16 12.29 -16.09
N ASP A 4 4.57 13.17 -15.18
CA ASP A 4 4.35 12.98 -13.74
C ASP A 4 2.87 12.97 -13.38
N ALA A 5 2.05 13.77 -14.07
CA ALA A 5 0.60 13.74 -13.93
C ALA A 5 0.03 12.41 -14.43
N ALA A 6 0.46 11.93 -15.62
CA ALA A 6 0.02 10.65 -16.16
C ALA A 6 0.40 9.46 -15.26
N VAL A 7 1.59 9.49 -14.66
CA VAL A 7 2.06 8.45 -13.73
C VAL A 7 1.20 8.40 -12.45
N ASN A 8 0.71 9.54 -11.96
CA ASN A 8 -0.15 9.59 -10.78
C ASN A 8 -1.53 8.94 -11.00
N ASP A 9 -1.97 8.85 -12.26
CA ASP A 9 -3.24 8.22 -12.64
C ASP A 9 -3.11 6.71 -12.89
N LEU A 10 -1.90 6.16 -12.83
CA LEU A 10 -1.67 4.73 -13.00
C LEU A 10 -2.14 3.91 -11.78
N PRO A 11 -2.55 2.65 -11.99
CA PRO A 11 -2.71 1.70 -10.90
C PRO A 11 -1.42 1.57 -10.08
N ALA A 12 -1.56 1.48 -8.75
CA ALA A 12 -0.43 1.59 -7.81
C ALA A 12 0.77 0.67 -8.14
N LEU A 13 0.51 -0.59 -8.52
CA LEU A 13 1.58 -1.53 -8.88
C LEU A 13 2.33 -1.11 -10.16
N MET A 14 1.59 -0.66 -11.18
CA MET A 14 2.16 -0.22 -12.45
C MET A 14 2.96 1.07 -12.29
N GLY A 15 2.42 2.02 -11.54
CA GLY A 15 3.11 3.26 -11.20
C GLY A 15 4.41 3.00 -10.43
N GLU A 16 4.39 2.10 -9.44
CA GLU A 16 5.58 1.75 -8.69
C GLU A 16 6.65 1.08 -9.56
N ILE A 17 6.27 0.07 -10.36
CA ILE A 17 7.21 -0.60 -11.26
C ILE A 17 7.79 0.38 -12.28
N PHE A 18 6.99 1.30 -12.81
CA PHE A 18 7.45 2.34 -13.72
C PHE A 18 8.51 3.23 -13.05
N LEU A 19 8.27 3.67 -11.81
CA LEU A 19 9.22 4.50 -11.06
C LEU A 19 10.50 3.74 -10.70
N LEU A 20 10.41 2.48 -10.28
CA LEU A 20 11.59 1.64 -9.98
C LEU A 20 12.46 1.41 -11.23
N CYS A 21 11.85 1.24 -12.40
CA CYS A 21 12.59 1.13 -13.67
C CYS A 21 13.22 2.47 -14.08
N ARG A 22 12.47 3.58 -13.96
CA ARG A 22 12.88 4.88 -14.49
C ARG A 22 13.88 5.61 -13.59
N ASP A 23 13.60 5.64 -12.29
CA ASP A 23 14.31 6.50 -11.34
C ASP A 23 15.43 5.73 -10.62
N ASP A 24 15.25 4.43 -10.38
CA ASP A 24 16.23 3.57 -9.69
C ASP A 24 17.04 2.66 -10.64
N ASP A 25 16.77 2.68 -11.95
CA ASP A 25 17.43 1.89 -13.01
C ASP A 25 17.52 0.38 -12.72
N LEU A 26 16.49 -0.15 -12.04
CA LEU A 26 16.46 -1.55 -11.63
C LEU A 26 16.06 -2.48 -12.78
N SER A 27 16.74 -3.62 -12.86
CA SER A 27 16.35 -4.69 -13.76
C SER A 27 15.03 -5.34 -13.33
N PHE A 28 14.34 -5.99 -14.28
CA PHE A 28 13.08 -6.69 -13.97
C PHE A 28 13.27 -7.79 -12.93
N ALA A 29 14.42 -8.46 -12.91
CA ALA A 29 14.75 -9.48 -11.92
C ALA A 29 14.92 -8.89 -10.52
N GLU A 30 15.52 -7.70 -10.40
CA GLU A 30 15.66 -7.01 -9.11
C GLU A 30 14.31 -6.56 -8.58
N ILE A 31 13.47 -5.94 -9.42
CA ILE A 31 12.11 -5.53 -9.05
C ILE A 31 11.28 -6.75 -8.64
N ALA A 32 11.33 -7.83 -9.42
CA ALA A 32 10.68 -9.10 -9.13
C ALA A 32 11.11 -9.65 -7.77
N GLY A 33 12.42 -9.61 -7.47
CA GLY A 33 12.95 -10.00 -6.17
C GLY A 33 12.42 -9.15 -5.01
N ARG A 34 12.47 -7.82 -5.14
CA ARG A 34 12.04 -6.87 -4.09
C ARG A 34 10.55 -6.96 -3.80
N LEU A 35 9.73 -7.08 -4.84
CA LEU A 35 8.28 -7.23 -4.71
C LEU A 35 7.86 -8.69 -4.48
N SER A 36 8.77 -9.65 -4.64
CA SER A 36 8.50 -11.10 -4.64
C SER A 36 7.33 -11.47 -5.57
N ILE A 37 7.44 -11.07 -6.84
CA ILE A 37 6.53 -11.42 -7.94
C ILE A 37 7.33 -11.97 -9.12
N ASP A 38 6.65 -12.49 -10.14
CA ASP A 38 7.28 -13.01 -11.35
C ASP A 38 7.86 -11.87 -12.21
N ALA A 39 9.05 -12.07 -12.79
CA ALA A 39 9.67 -11.10 -13.70
C ALA A 39 8.83 -10.84 -14.97
N LEU A 40 8.08 -11.83 -15.46
CA LEU A 40 7.12 -11.66 -16.54
C LEU A 40 5.95 -10.76 -16.14
N ALA A 41 5.54 -10.80 -14.86
CA ALA A 41 4.54 -9.87 -14.34
C ALA A 41 5.10 -8.44 -14.25
N VAL A 42 6.37 -8.28 -13.87
CA VAL A 42 7.05 -6.97 -13.90
C VAL A 42 7.07 -6.40 -15.32
N GLN A 43 7.51 -7.20 -16.30
CA GLN A 43 7.54 -6.81 -17.70
C GLN A 43 6.15 -6.43 -18.22
N ALA A 44 5.13 -7.24 -17.91
CA ALA A 44 3.74 -6.97 -18.28
C ALA A 44 3.23 -5.66 -17.66
N CYS A 45 3.52 -5.42 -16.37
CA CYS A 45 3.13 -4.18 -15.69
C CYS A 45 3.81 -2.96 -16.31
N LEU A 46 5.10 -3.05 -16.66
CA LEU A 46 5.81 -1.92 -17.29
C LEU A 46 5.26 -1.64 -18.69
N ALA A 47 5.04 -2.67 -19.49
CA ALA A 47 4.47 -2.52 -20.83
C ALA A 47 3.09 -1.85 -20.78
N GLU A 48 2.26 -2.26 -19.82
CA GLU A 48 0.94 -1.66 -19.61
C GLU A 48 1.02 -0.23 -19.06
N ALA A 49 1.93 0.05 -18.11
CA ALA A 49 2.18 1.41 -17.62
C ALA A 49 2.56 2.36 -18.75
N LEU A 50 3.47 1.95 -19.63
CA LEU A 50 3.90 2.73 -20.79
C LEU A 50 2.75 2.98 -21.77
N ALA A 51 1.93 1.96 -22.04
CA ALA A 51 0.75 2.09 -22.90
C ALA A 51 -0.26 3.08 -22.31
N MET A 52 -0.55 2.99 -21.00
CA MET A 52 -1.45 3.92 -20.32
C MET A 52 -0.93 5.36 -20.32
N VAL A 53 0.36 5.57 -20.07
CA VAL A 53 0.98 6.90 -20.13
C VAL A 53 0.87 7.48 -21.55
N ALA A 54 1.11 6.68 -22.58
CA ALA A 54 0.95 7.12 -23.97
C ALA A 54 -0.51 7.55 -24.25
N THR A 55 -1.49 6.72 -23.87
CA THR A 55 -2.92 7.03 -24.02
C THR A 55 -3.31 8.32 -23.30
N VAL A 56 -2.82 8.54 -22.08
CA VAL A 56 -3.07 9.79 -21.33
C VAL A 56 -2.44 10.99 -22.02
N MET A 57 -1.23 10.84 -22.58
CA MET A 57 -0.56 11.91 -23.34
C MET A 57 -1.31 12.27 -24.62
N ASP A 58 -2.02 11.32 -25.22
CA ASP A 58 -2.91 11.54 -26.36
C ASP A 58 -4.27 12.16 -25.97
N GLY A 59 -4.49 12.41 -24.67
CA GLY A 59 -5.72 12.99 -24.13
C GLY A 59 -6.87 11.98 -23.99
N GLU A 60 -6.56 10.69 -24.14
CA GLU A 60 -7.51 9.60 -24.01
C GLU A 60 -7.50 9.00 -22.59
N LYS A 61 -8.59 8.31 -22.24
CA LYS A 61 -8.68 7.63 -20.95
C LYS A 61 -7.99 6.26 -21.04
N PRO A 62 -6.99 5.96 -20.19
CA PRO A 62 -6.33 4.67 -20.20
C PRO A 62 -7.31 3.56 -19.81
N SER A 63 -7.18 2.41 -20.46
CA SER A 63 -7.94 1.20 -20.15
C SER A 63 -6.98 0.06 -19.80
N ARG A 64 -7.42 -0.80 -18.89
CA ARG A 64 -6.62 -1.94 -18.41
C ARG A 64 -6.62 -3.04 -19.47
N SER A 65 -5.44 -3.55 -19.80
CA SER A 65 -5.30 -4.71 -20.66
C SER A 65 -5.60 -5.98 -19.85
N GLN A 66 -6.17 -7.01 -20.48
CA GLN A 66 -6.45 -8.30 -19.82
C GLN A 66 -5.20 -9.20 -19.77
N ASN A 67 -4.04 -8.64 -19.41
CA ASN A 67 -2.81 -9.41 -19.35
C ASN A 67 -2.85 -10.43 -18.20
N ALA A 68 -2.76 -11.71 -18.56
CA ALA A 68 -2.88 -12.83 -17.62
C ALA A 68 -1.81 -12.86 -16.52
N ASN A 69 -0.69 -12.15 -16.69
CA ASN A 69 0.40 -12.12 -15.71
C ASN A 69 0.21 -11.05 -14.62
N ILE A 70 -0.60 -10.02 -14.88
CA ILE A 70 -0.72 -8.86 -13.98
C ILE A 70 -1.69 -9.15 -12.84
N GLU A 71 -2.87 -9.69 -13.16
CA GLU A 71 -3.93 -9.91 -12.17
C GLU A 71 -3.49 -10.87 -11.03
N PRO A 72 -2.83 -12.02 -11.30
CA PRO A 72 -2.34 -12.88 -10.24
C PRO A 72 -1.28 -12.21 -9.35
N ALA A 73 -0.37 -11.43 -9.95
CA ALA A 73 0.68 -10.73 -9.22
C ALA A 73 0.11 -9.63 -8.31
N GLU A 74 -0.84 -8.84 -8.82
CA GLU A 74 -1.53 -7.81 -8.03
C GLU A 74 -2.31 -8.45 -6.87
N ARG A 75 -3.03 -9.55 -7.13
CA ARG A 75 -3.78 -10.27 -6.10
C ARG A 75 -2.86 -10.79 -4.99
N ALA A 76 -1.71 -11.36 -5.35
CA ALA A 76 -0.72 -11.87 -4.39
C ALA A 76 -0.11 -10.73 -3.54
N LEU A 77 0.16 -9.57 -4.14
CA LEU A 77 0.65 -8.39 -3.42
C LEU A 77 -0.42 -7.82 -2.48
N ARG A 78 -1.67 -7.68 -2.94
CA ARG A 78 -2.79 -7.25 -2.09
C ARG A 78 -3.01 -8.19 -0.91
N GLN A 79 -2.95 -9.50 -1.13
CA GLN A 79 -3.09 -10.47 -0.04
C GLN A 79 -2.00 -10.31 1.03
N ARG A 80 -0.75 -10.03 0.62
CA ARG A 80 0.34 -9.75 1.57
C ARG A 80 0.17 -8.41 2.28
N HIS A 81 -0.30 -7.37 1.58
CA HIS A 81 -0.62 -6.09 2.20
C HIS A 81 -1.75 -6.21 3.23
N ARG A 82 -2.81 -6.96 2.92
CA ARG A 82 -3.90 -7.29 3.85
C ARG A 82 -3.36 -7.96 5.12
N ALA A 83 -2.50 -8.97 4.99
CA ALA A 83 -1.85 -9.63 6.12
C ALA A 83 -0.97 -8.67 6.95
N TYR A 84 -0.21 -7.79 6.28
CA TYR A 84 0.56 -6.72 6.95
C TYR A 84 -0.36 -5.78 7.76
N CYS A 85 -1.48 -5.35 7.18
CA CYS A 85 -2.45 -4.49 7.82
C CYS A 85 -3.10 -5.14 9.04
N GLU A 86 -3.53 -6.40 8.93
CA GLU A 86 -4.08 -7.16 10.05
C GLU A 86 -3.07 -7.28 11.19
N GLN A 87 -1.82 -7.61 10.88
CA GLN A 87 -0.77 -7.72 11.90
C GLN A 87 -0.50 -6.38 12.59
N ALA A 88 -0.42 -5.28 11.82
CA ALA A 88 -0.21 -3.94 12.36
C ALA A 88 -1.38 -3.48 13.25
N LEU A 89 -2.61 -3.85 12.91
CA LEU A 89 -3.79 -3.58 13.74
C LEU A 89 -3.85 -4.47 14.99
N ARG A 90 -3.43 -5.73 14.87
CA ARG A 90 -3.38 -6.69 15.98
C ARG A 90 -2.45 -6.24 17.09
N ILE A 91 -1.25 -5.75 16.74
CA ILE A 91 -0.28 -5.18 17.69
C ILE A 91 -0.90 -4.02 18.49
N ARG A 92 -1.90 -3.33 17.91
CA ARG A 92 -2.58 -2.18 18.52
C ARG A 92 -3.84 -2.56 19.31
N GLY A 93 -4.05 -3.85 19.56
CA GLY A 93 -5.12 -4.35 20.43
C GLY A 93 -6.44 -4.62 19.73
N ARG A 94 -6.50 -4.57 18.39
CA ARG A 94 -7.68 -5.04 17.63
C ARG A 94 -7.62 -6.56 17.48
N ARG A 95 -8.73 -7.24 17.77
CA ARG A 95 -8.90 -8.68 17.49
C ARG A 95 -9.88 -8.95 16.35
N GLU A 96 -10.60 -7.93 15.90
CA GLU A 96 -11.60 -8.04 14.84
C GLU A 96 -10.94 -8.09 13.47
N ILE A 97 -11.30 -9.12 12.72
CA ILE A 97 -10.91 -9.39 11.33
C ILE A 97 -11.50 -8.28 10.45
N ILE A 98 -10.70 -7.76 9.51
CA ILE A 98 -11.22 -6.88 8.46
C ILE A 98 -11.95 -7.78 7.47
N ALA A 99 -13.22 -7.48 7.19
CA ALA A 99 -13.96 -8.18 6.14
C ALA A 99 -13.45 -7.69 4.78
N TRP A 100 -12.42 -8.36 4.25
CA TRP A 100 -11.88 -8.06 2.93
C TRP A 100 -12.91 -8.43 1.86
N GLY A 101 -13.29 -7.46 1.04
CA GLY A 101 -14.12 -7.67 -0.14
C GLY A 101 -13.30 -7.69 -1.43
N ASP A 102 -13.94 -8.09 -2.52
CA ASP A 102 -13.36 -8.03 -3.87
C ASP A 102 -13.65 -6.69 -4.58
N ALA A 103 -14.66 -5.95 -4.12
CA ALA A 103 -15.10 -4.69 -4.74
C ALA A 103 -14.71 -3.43 -3.96
N GLU A 104 -14.40 -3.55 -2.67
CA GLU A 104 -14.11 -2.41 -1.80
C GLU A 104 -12.61 -2.08 -1.80
N ASP A 105 -12.31 -0.78 -1.71
CA ASP A 105 -10.93 -0.30 -1.59
C ASP A 105 -10.32 -0.76 -0.25
N ASP A 106 -9.29 -1.60 -0.32
CA ASP A 106 -8.55 -2.12 0.83
C ASP A 106 -8.10 -0.99 1.77
N ASP A 107 -7.66 0.15 1.21
CA ASP A 107 -7.18 1.28 2.02
C ASP A 107 -8.33 1.95 2.78
N LEU A 108 -9.52 2.01 2.17
CA LEU A 108 -10.72 2.51 2.84
C LEU A 108 -11.12 1.60 4.00
N LEU A 109 -11.11 0.27 3.79
CA LEU A 109 -11.40 -0.72 4.83
C LEU A 109 -10.44 -0.60 6.01
N VAL A 110 -9.14 -0.44 5.73
CA VAL A 110 -8.13 -0.23 6.78
C VAL A 110 -8.38 1.07 7.54
N ARG A 111 -8.69 2.19 6.86
CA ARG A 111 -9.01 3.47 7.51
C ARG A 111 -10.24 3.37 8.41
N GLN A 112 -11.30 2.71 7.95
CA GLN A 112 -12.48 2.45 8.75
C GLN A 112 -12.14 1.59 9.98
N ALA A 113 -11.30 0.57 9.81
CA ALA A 113 -10.85 -0.27 10.91
C ALA A 113 -10.07 0.53 11.97
N VAL A 114 -9.18 1.45 11.55
CA VAL A 114 -8.44 2.37 12.44
C VAL A 114 -9.37 3.34 13.16
N LEU A 115 -10.37 3.91 12.47
CA LEU A 115 -11.37 4.76 13.13
C LEU A 115 -12.18 3.98 14.17
N ALA A 116 -12.50 2.72 13.90
CA ALA A 116 -13.21 1.85 14.82
C ALA A 116 -12.43 1.54 16.11
N THR A 117 -11.09 1.60 16.09
CA THR A 117 -10.28 1.41 17.32
C THR A 117 -10.29 2.64 18.24
N MET A 118 -10.75 3.80 17.75
CA MET A 118 -10.81 5.01 18.57
C MET A 118 -12.01 4.96 19.53
N PRO A 119 -11.89 5.47 20.77
CA PRO A 119 -13.04 5.71 21.62
C PRO A 119 -14.09 6.56 20.88
N VAL A 120 -15.38 6.25 21.08
CA VAL A 120 -16.49 6.89 20.34
C VAL A 120 -16.39 8.42 20.35
N GLN A 121 -16.09 9.02 21.50
CA GLN A 121 -16.01 10.48 21.62
C GLN A 121 -14.79 11.07 20.89
N VAL A 122 -13.71 10.30 20.74
CA VAL A 122 -12.54 10.68 19.94
C VAL A 122 -12.89 10.63 18.45
N ARG A 123 -13.51 9.54 18.01
CA ARG A 123 -13.97 9.34 16.64
C ARG A 123 -14.95 10.42 16.21
N GLU A 124 -15.98 10.68 17.00
CA GLU A 124 -17.00 11.69 16.69
C GLU A 124 -16.41 13.10 16.59
N ALA A 125 -15.57 13.50 17.55
CA ALA A 125 -14.92 14.81 17.48
C ALA A 125 -14.07 14.97 16.21
N PHE A 126 -13.37 13.89 15.82
CA PHE A 126 -12.58 13.87 14.59
C PHE A 126 -13.46 13.99 13.34
N LEU A 127 -14.53 13.20 13.23
CA LEU A 127 -15.44 13.23 12.09
C LEU A 127 -16.17 14.57 11.96
N LEU A 128 -16.64 15.16 13.05
CA LEU A 128 -17.24 16.50 13.05
C LEU A 128 -16.28 17.57 12.54
N ASN A 129 -15.00 17.47 12.89
CA ASN A 129 -14.01 18.42 12.41
C ASN A 129 -13.64 18.19 10.94
N ARG A 130 -13.49 16.94 10.51
CA ARG A 130 -12.96 16.60 9.18
C ARG A 130 -14.01 16.51 8.08
N LEU A 131 -15.19 15.96 8.37
CA LEU A 131 -16.25 15.80 7.39
C LEU A 131 -17.18 17.02 7.37
N GLU A 132 -17.56 17.52 8.55
CA GLU A 132 -18.50 18.62 8.66
C GLU A 132 -17.81 20.00 8.79
N GLY A 133 -16.47 20.04 8.91
CA GLY A 133 -15.71 21.29 8.97
C GLY A 133 -15.89 22.09 10.27
N LEU A 134 -16.49 21.51 11.32
CA LEU A 134 -16.76 22.25 12.55
C LEU A 134 -15.46 22.63 13.26
N SER A 135 -15.43 23.84 13.82
CA SER A 135 -14.33 24.28 14.67
C SER A 135 -14.35 23.56 16.01
N TYR A 136 -13.24 23.60 16.75
CA TYR A 136 -13.19 22.98 18.08
C TYR A 136 -14.16 23.63 19.07
N ALA A 137 -14.50 24.91 18.87
CA ALA A 137 -15.50 25.60 19.68
C ALA A 137 -16.92 25.11 19.36
N ASP A 138 -17.24 24.87 18.09
CA ASP A 138 -18.54 24.37 17.67
C ASP A 138 -18.78 22.94 18.15
N ILE A 139 -17.74 22.09 18.04
CA ILE A 139 -17.77 20.72 18.58
C ILE A 139 -17.95 20.75 20.09
N ALA A 140 -17.24 21.64 20.80
CA ALA A 140 -17.36 21.78 22.25
C ALA A 140 -18.80 22.17 22.66
N ARG A 141 -19.39 23.15 21.97
CA ARG A 141 -20.80 23.54 22.17
C ARG A 141 -21.76 22.38 21.89
N ARG A 142 -21.61 21.72 20.73
CA ARG A 142 -22.48 20.61 20.30
C ARG A 142 -22.44 19.42 21.25
N GLN A 143 -21.25 19.06 21.74
CA GLN A 143 -21.03 17.95 22.66
C GLN A 143 -21.14 18.34 24.14
N ARG A 144 -21.55 19.59 24.45
CA ARG A 144 -21.65 20.14 25.81
C ARG A 144 -20.39 19.87 26.65
N THR A 145 -19.24 20.17 26.07
CA THR A 145 -17.93 19.93 26.67
C THR A 145 -17.01 21.15 26.50
N PHE A 146 -15.77 21.07 27.00
CA PHE A 146 -14.81 22.16 26.89
C PHE A 146 -13.90 22.03 25.67
N LYS A 147 -13.48 23.16 25.09
CA LYS A 147 -12.57 23.21 23.92
C LYS A 147 -11.27 22.42 24.14
N TRP A 148 -10.71 22.43 25.35
CA TRP A 148 -9.48 21.70 25.66
C TRP A 148 -9.69 20.16 25.63
N ILE A 149 -10.89 19.68 25.97
CA ILE A 149 -11.26 18.27 25.86
C ILE A 149 -11.32 17.88 24.38
N VAL A 150 -11.95 18.71 23.54
CA VAL A 150 -11.97 18.49 22.08
C VAL A 150 -10.56 18.45 21.51
N ARG A 151 -9.69 19.40 21.89
CA ARG A 151 -8.27 19.38 21.46
C ARG A 151 -7.55 18.09 21.86
N ARG A 152 -7.76 17.62 23.09
CA ARG A 152 -7.19 16.34 23.57
C ARG A 152 -7.71 15.15 22.76
N ARG A 153 -9.00 15.13 22.42
CA ARG A 153 -9.61 14.12 21.54
C ARG A 153 -8.98 14.15 20.14
N MET A 154 -8.84 15.33 19.53
CA MET A 154 -8.21 15.48 18.22
C MET A 154 -6.76 14.97 18.21
N LEU A 155 -5.97 15.30 19.23
CA LEU A 155 -4.60 14.78 19.35
C LEU A 155 -4.55 13.25 19.45
N ARG A 156 -5.52 12.62 20.14
CA ARG A 156 -5.61 11.16 20.19
C ARG A 156 -5.98 10.57 18.83
N ALA A 157 -6.91 11.18 18.10
CA ALA A 157 -7.28 10.75 16.75
C ALA A 157 -6.08 10.85 15.79
N ILE A 158 -5.36 11.98 15.79
CA ILE A 158 -4.18 12.18 14.95
C ILE A 158 -3.10 11.13 15.25
N ARG A 159 -2.84 10.82 16.53
CA ARG A 159 -1.88 9.77 16.89
C ARG A 159 -2.29 8.39 16.39
N ALA A 160 -3.57 8.05 16.51
CA ALA A 160 -4.08 6.78 15.99
C ALA A 160 -3.96 6.69 14.46
N ILE A 161 -4.16 7.79 13.72
CA ILE A 161 -3.99 7.84 12.26
C ILE A 161 -2.52 7.82 11.85
N ALA A 162 -1.66 8.56 12.54
CA ALA A 162 -0.21 8.55 12.29
C ALA A 162 0.39 7.16 12.54
N GLN A 163 -0.23 6.40 13.44
CA GLN A 163 0.03 4.99 13.65
C GLN A 163 -0.95 4.13 12.84
N SER A 164 -1.35 4.50 11.63
CA SER A 164 -2.08 3.59 10.74
C SER A 164 -1.08 2.65 10.04
N PRO A 165 -1.49 1.45 9.59
CA PRO A 165 -0.73 0.77 8.53
C PRO A 165 -0.60 1.67 7.29
N LEU A 166 0.47 1.47 6.52
CA LEU A 166 0.68 2.17 5.25
C LEU A 166 -0.43 1.83 4.25
N SER A 167 -0.74 2.79 3.37
CA SER A 167 -1.59 2.54 2.19
C SER A 167 -0.96 1.47 1.30
N TYR A 168 -1.73 0.83 0.42
CA TYR A 168 -1.18 -0.16 -0.50
C TYR A 168 -0.05 0.42 -1.36
N ALA A 169 -0.24 1.64 -1.88
CA ALA A 169 0.77 2.34 -2.67
C ALA A 169 2.04 2.66 -1.88
N ASP A 170 1.91 3.16 -0.65
CA ASP A 170 3.08 3.48 0.19
C ASP A 170 3.79 2.21 0.69
N TRP A 171 3.02 1.15 0.94
CA TRP A 171 3.57 -0.16 1.30
C TRP A 171 4.37 -0.78 0.14
N LEU A 172 3.88 -0.64 -1.10
CA LEU A 172 4.61 -1.07 -2.30
C LEU A 172 5.91 -0.30 -2.48
N LYS A 173 5.90 1.03 -2.34
CA LYS A 173 7.12 1.87 -2.32
C LYS A 173 8.14 1.38 -1.31
N GLU A 174 7.66 1.07 -0.11
CA GLU A 174 8.52 0.54 0.94
C GLU A 174 9.06 -0.86 0.59
N GLN A 175 8.28 -1.73 -0.06
CA GLN A 175 8.80 -3.02 -0.55
C GLN A 175 9.83 -2.83 -1.67
N GLY A 176 9.57 -1.93 -2.63
CA GLY A 176 10.45 -1.63 -3.75
C GLY A 176 11.80 -1.05 -3.32
N ARG A 177 11.86 -0.40 -2.15
CA ARG A 177 13.12 0.11 -1.56
C ARG A 177 13.89 -0.91 -0.75
N ARG A 178 13.27 -2.02 -0.33
CA ARG A 178 13.99 -3.04 0.43
C ARG A 178 15.03 -3.67 -0.45
N LEU A 179 16.28 -3.63 -0.01
CA LEU A 179 17.33 -4.43 -0.62
C LEU A 179 16.93 -5.90 -0.48
N THR A 180 16.79 -6.58 -1.60
CA THR A 180 16.89 -8.04 -1.62
C THR A 180 18.30 -8.36 -1.13
N THR A 181 18.44 -8.78 0.13
CA THR A 181 19.65 -9.49 0.53
C THR A 181 19.72 -10.70 -0.40
N PRO A 182 20.74 -10.81 -1.28
CA PRO A 182 20.88 -12.02 -2.06
C PRO A 182 21.02 -13.16 -1.06
N SER A 183 20.20 -14.21 -1.25
CA SER A 183 20.32 -15.45 -0.50
C SER A 183 21.65 -16.10 -0.87
N ALA A 184 22.74 -15.62 -0.26
CA ALA A 184 24.07 -16.18 -0.36
C ALA A 184 24.12 -17.41 0.54
N ILE A 185 23.63 -18.54 0.02
CA ILE A 185 24.14 -19.87 0.37
C ILE A 185 24.28 -20.67 -0.94
N GLN A 186 25.29 -20.29 -1.72
CA GLN A 186 26.08 -21.24 -2.48
C GLN A 186 27.37 -21.41 -1.69
N HIS A 187 27.55 -22.56 -1.05
CA HIS A 187 28.88 -23.10 -0.85
C HIS A 187 29.01 -24.34 -1.69
N ASP A 188 29.94 -24.23 -2.61
CA ASP A 188 30.35 -25.21 -3.60
C ASP A 188 31.50 -26.07 -3.03
N HIS A 189 31.38 -27.41 -3.19
CA HIS A 189 32.43 -28.44 -3.35
C HIS A 189 33.34 -28.87 -2.16
N PRO A 190 33.95 -30.10 -2.17
CA PRO A 190 34.26 -30.95 -3.34
C PRO A 190 33.98 -32.47 -3.22
N ALA A 191 34.22 -33.13 -4.36
CA ALA A 191 34.15 -34.55 -4.69
C ALA A 191 34.81 -35.54 -3.70
N THR A 192 34.21 -36.73 -3.59
CA THR A 192 34.93 -37.99 -3.32
C THR A 192 34.24 -39.17 -4.02
N VAL A 193 34.87 -39.68 -5.07
CA VAL A 193 34.68 -41.05 -5.56
C VAL A 193 35.60 -41.96 -4.73
N PRO A 194 35.15 -43.16 -4.34
CA PRO A 194 36.08 -44.28 -4.39
C PRO A 194 35.50 -45.54 -5.06
N SER A 195 36.39 -46.09 -5.87
CA SER A 195 36.53 -47.41 -6.48
C SER A 195 35.74 -48.61 -5.93
N LYS A 196 35.34 -49.43 -6.90
CA LYS A 196 35.05 -50.89 -6.88
C LYS A 196 35.97 -51.71 -5.97
N PRO A 197 35.49 -52.90 -5.57
CA PRO A 197 35.96 -54.14 -6.20
C PRO A 197 34.97 -54.74 -7.23
#